data_AF-A0A349SM54-F1
#
_entry.id   AF-A0A349SM54-F1
#
_cell.length_a   1.000
_cell.length_b   1.000
_cell.length_c   1.000
_cell.angle_alpha   90.00
_cell.angle_beta   90.00
_cell.angle_gamma   90.00
#
_symmetry.space_group_name_H-M   'P 1'
#
loop_
_entity.id
_entity.type
_entity.pdbx_description
1 polymer ?
#
loop_
_entity_poly.entity_id
_entity_poly.type
_entity_poly.pdbx_seq_one_letter_code
_entity_poly.pdbx_strand_id
1 'polypeptide(L)'
;MRDGFVEASQGGEVFLRDDGIPGIRYEINEYLREGIVRAWKTMTEIQFAAGAQSVRPVHSMSRYTTSLGAALQQIDELDMDINKMRVGSAHVMGGCGMGEDPRSSVVDSMGKFHHLDGLHIMDGSTFPTSIGANPQLSIYGMVAKQATALAQQLQG
;
A
#
# COMPACT_ATOMS: atom_id res chain seq x y z
N MET A 1 -3.38 5.02 -8.20
CA MET A 1 -3.78 3.64 -7.86
C MET A 1 -3.95 3.57 -6.36
N ARG A 2 -5.01 2.93 -5.87
CA ARG A 2 -5.29 2.77 -4.45
C ARG A 2 -6.04 1.45 -4.25
N ASP A 3 -5.52 0.63 -3.34
CA ASP A 3 -6.13 -0.67 -3.04
C ASP A 3 -7.52 -0.51 -2.46
N GLY A 4 -8.42 -1.46 -2.74
CA GLY A 4 -9.79 -1.52 -2.23
C GLY A 4 -10.82 -0.67 -2.98
N PHE A 5 -10.42 0.15 -3.96
CA PHE A 5 -11.34 1.05 -4.68
C PHE A 5 -11.81 0.52 -6.04
N VAL A 6 -11.05 -0.40 -6.63
CA VAL A 6 -11.38 -1.01 -7.92
C VAL A 6 -11.14 -2.52 -7.85
N GLU A 7 -11.97 -3.30 -8.54
CA GLU A 7 -11.91 -4.77 -8.53
C GLU A 7 -10.51 -5.31 -8.86
N ALA A 8 -9.81 -4.67 -9.81
CA ALA A 8 -8.45 -5.05 -10.20
C ALA A 8 -7.34 -4.65 -9.20
N SER A 9 -7.66 -4.03 -8.05
CA SER A 9 -6.68 -3.58 -7.05
C SER A 9 -7.23 -3.79 -5.65
N GLN A 10 -7.40 -5.04 -5.22
CA GLN A 10 -7.90 -5.34 -3.87
C GLN A 10 -6.80 -5.32 -2.79
N GLY A 11 -5.52 -5.32 -3.20
CA GLY A 11 -4.37 -5.35 -2.30
C GLY A 11 -3.73 -6.74 -2.23
N GLY A 12 -3.07 -7.03 -1.12
CA GLY A 12 -2.40 -8.30 -0.88
C GLY A 12 -2.91 -9.04 0.35
N GLU A 13 -2.34 -10.20 0.59
CA GLU A 13 -2.66 -11.10 1.70
C GLU A 13 -1.45 -11.23 2.62
N VAL A 14 -1.67 -11.17 3.93
CA VAL A 14 -0.72 -11.62 4.94
C VAL A 14 -1.16 -13.00 5.41
N PHE A 15 -0.25 -13.96 5.40
CA PHE A 15 -0.56 -15.35 5.76
C PHE A 15 0.54 -15.92 6.65
N LEU A 16 0.21 -16.97 7.40
CA LEU A 16 1.19 -17.73 8.16
C LEU A 16 1.74 -18.84 7.27
N ARG A 17 3.05 -18.92 7.12
CA ARG A 17 3.71 -20.04 6.43
C ARG A 17 3.79 -21.27 7.34
N ASP A 18 4.06 -22.42 6.76
CA ASP A 18 4.20 -23.71 7.49
C ASP A 18 5.34 -23.69 8.53
N ASP A 19 6.33 -22.81 8.37
CA ASP A 19 7.43 -22.60 9.32
C ASP A 19 7.11 -21.57 10.42
N GLY A 20 5.86 -21.08 10.47
CA GLY A 20 5.41 -20.09 11.45
C GLY A 20 5.88 -18.67 11.17
N ILE A 21 6.57 -18.41 10.05
CA ILE A 21 6.99 -17.06 9.67
C ILE A 21 5.84 -16.37 8.91
N PRO A 22 5.50 -15.11 9.21
CA PRO A 22 4.53 -14.38 8.42
C PRO A 22 5.04 -14.18 6.99
N GLY A 23 4.21 -14.56 6.02
CA GLY A 23 4.38 -14.32 4.61
C GLY A 23 3.48 -13.18 4.13
N ILE A 24 3.90 -12.53 3.04
CA ILE A 24 3.10 -11.53 2.33
C ILE A 24 3.00 -11.99 0.88
N ARG A 25 1.78 -12.04 0.36
CA ARG A 25 1.49 -12.25 -1.06
C ARG A 25 0.86 -10.98 -1.60
N TYR A 26 1.58 -10.30 -2.48
CA TYR A 26 1.10 -9.10 -3.14
C TYR A 26 1.35 -9.24 -4.64
N GLU A 27 0.27 -9.42 -5.41
CA GLU A 27 0.38 -9.64 -6.84
C GLU A 27 0.47 -8.31 -7.59
N ILE A 28 1.54 -8.13 -8.37
CA ILE A 28 1.59 -7.06 -9.36
C ILE A 28 0.88 -7.56 -10.61
N ASN A 29 -0.41 -7.26 -10.72
CA ASN A 29 -1.23 -7.62 -11.88
C ASN A 29 -1.13 -6.58 -13.01
N GLU A 30 -1.90 -6.75 -14.09
CA GLU A 30 -1.90 -5.84 -15.24
C GLU A 30 -2.29 -4.40 -14.87
N TYR A 31 -3.33 -4.22 -14.06
CA TYR A 31 -3.77 -2.89 -13.61
C TYR A 31 -2.64 -2.15 -12.87
N LEU A 32 -1.93 -2.83 -11.99
CA LEU A 32 -0.78 -2.25 -11.28
C LEU A 32 0.40 -1.99 -12.23
N ARG A 33 0.70 -2.90 -13.16
CA ARG A 33 1.74 -2.70 -14.19
C ARG A 33 1.47 -1.44 -15.02
N GLU A 34 0.26 -1.28 -15.54
CA GLU A 34 -0.12 -0.10 -16.33
C GLU A 34 0.05 1.20 -15.55
N GLY A 35 -0.34 1.20 -14.27
CA GLY A 35 -0.16 2.37 -13.44
C GLY A 35 1.30 2.68 -13.09
N ILE A 36 2.15 1.66 -12.95
CA ILE A 36 3.61 1.84 -12.82
C ILE A 36 4.19 2.46 -14.08
N VAL A 37 3.86 1.93 -15.27
CA VAL A 37 4.33 2.47 -16.56
C VAL A 37 3.89 3.93 -16.73
N ARG A 38 2.60 4.22 -16.49
CA ARG A 38 2.09 5.60 -16.52
C ARG A 38 2.84 6.51 -15.55
N ALA A 39 3.04 6.06 -14.31
CA ALA A 39 3.77 6.84 -13.31
C ALA A 39 5.21 7.12 -13.75
N TRP A 40 5.92 6.16 -14.32
CA TRP A 40 7.27 6.37 -14.85
C TRP A 40 7.31 7.36 -16.01
N LYS A 41 6.36 7.28 -16.96
CA LYS A 41 6.27 8.24 -18.08
C LYS A 41 5.99 9.65 -17.58
N THR A 42 4.97 9.82 -16.71
CA THR A 42 4.64 11.12 -16.13
C THR A 42 5.78 11.70 -15.30
N MET A 43 6.44 10.88 -14.46
CA MET A 43 7.59 11.35 -13.69
C MET A 43 8.76 11.72 -14.59
N THR A 44 8.99 11.00 -15.69
CA THR A 44 10.03 11.32 -16.68
C THR A 44 9.79 12.70 -17.28
N GLU A 45 8.57 13.00 -17.71
CA GLU A 45 8.19 14.31 -18.23
C GLU A 45 8.41 15.43 -17.20
N ILE A 46 7.92 15.23 -15.97
CA ILE A 46 8.07 16.20 -14.87
C ILE A 46 9.54 16.48 -14.58
N GLN A 47 10.38 15.44 -14.51
CA GLN A 47 11.80 15.60 -14.18
C GLN A 47 12.55 16.37 -15.27
N PHE A 48 12.33 16.07 -16.55
CA PHE A 48 12.93 16.85 -17.63
C PHE A 48 12.41 18.29 -17.66
N ALA A 49 11.10 18.50 -17.47
CA ALA A 49 10.51 19.84 -17.40
C ALA A 49 11.08 20.66 -16.24
N ALA A 50 11.43 20.00 -15.13
CA ALA A 50 12.11 20.60 -13.98
C ALA A 50 13.62 20.83 -14.19
N GLY A 51 14.18 20.48 -15.37
CA GLY A 51 15.58 20.72 -15.71
C GLY A 51 16.54 19.57 -15.42
N ALA A 52 16.05 18.34 -15.18
CA ALA A 52 16.91 17.17 -15.04
C ALA A 52 17.75 16.94 -16.31
N GLN A 53 19.07 16.76 -16.14
CA GLN A 53 19.99 16.49 -17.25
C GLN A 53 19.93 15.04 -17.73
N SER A 54 19.55 14.12 -16.84
CA SER A 54 19.28 12.73 -17.16
C SER A 54 18.29 12.14 -16.17
N VAL A 55 17.56 11.12 -16.61
CA VAL A 55 16.59 10.38 -15.80
C VAL A 55 16.76 8.89 -16.01
N ARG A 56 16.30 8.08 -15.05
CA ARG A 56 16.28 6.62 -15.16
C ARG A 56 15.07 6.05 -14.42
N PRO A 57 14.22 5.24 -15.06
CA PRO A 57 13.15 4.51 -14.38
C PRO A 57 13.71 3.59 -13.28
N VAL A 58 12.93 3.30 -12.24
CA VAL A 58 13.40 2.41 -11.16
C VAL A 58 13.22 0.94 -11.57
N HIS A 59 14.03 0.52 -12.53
CA HIS A 59 14.01 -0.81 -13.13
C HIS A 59 15.42 -1.38 -13.23
N SER A 60 15.57 -2.69 -13.00
CA SER A 60 16.86 -3.40 -12.95
C SER A 60 17.70 -3.27 -14.24
N MET A 61 17.03 -3.24 -15.40
CA MET A 61 17.67 -3.18 -16.73
C MET A 61 17.71 -1.76 -17.33
N SER A 62 17.14 -0.78 -16.66
CA SER A 62 17.10 0.60 -17.17
C SER A 62 18.46 1.29 -17.09
N ARG A 63 18.66 2.27 -17.97
CA ARG A 63 19.84 3.13 -18.05
C ARG A 63 19.43 4.60 -17.96
N TYR A 64 20.38 5.44 -17.54
CA TYR A 64 20.19 6.88 -17.60
C TYR A 64 20.06 7.35 -19.06
N THR A 65 19.06 8.19 -19.31
CA THR A 65 18.79 8.79 -20.61
C THR A 65 18.78 10.32 -20.47
N THR A 66 19.32 11.02 -21.46
CA THR A 66 19.48 12.48 -21.45
C THR A 66 18.43 13.23 -22.27
N SER A 67 17.48 12.51 -22.90
CA SER A 67 16.36 13.11 -23.63
C SER A 67 15.05 12.44 -23.27
N LEU A 68 13.96 13.22 -23.34
CA LEU A 68 12.61 12.74 -23.07
C LEU A 68 12.21 11.58 -24.01
N GLY A 69 12.43 11.74 -25.32
CA GLY A 69 12.08 10.72 -26.30
C GLY A 69 12.76 9.38 -26.05
N ALA A 70 14.07 9.40 -25.77
CA ALA A 70 14.82 8.17 -25.46
C ALA A 70 14.36 7.53 -24.14
N ALA A 71 14.02 8.34 -23.13
CA ALA A 71 13.52 7.86 -21.86
C ALA A 71 12.16 7.15 -22.02
N LEU A 72 11.23 7.75 -22.77
CA LEU A 72 9.90 7.19 -23.03
C LEU A 72 9.99 5.91 -23.86
N GLN A 73 10.80 5.90 -24.92
CA GLN A 73 11.04 4.71 -25.73
C GLN A 73 11.60 3.57 -24.87
N GLN A 74 12.61 3.86 -24.03
CA GLN A 74 13.16 2.85 -23.13
C GLN A 74 12.07 2.28 -22.22
N ILE A 75 11.20 3.11 -21.63
CA ILE A 75 10.11 2.64 -20.75
C ILE A 75 9.18 1.67 -21.48
N ASP A 76 8.86 1.92 -22.75
CA ASP A 76 8.00 1.05 -23.57
C ASP A 76 8.64 -0.31 -23.89
N GLU A 77 9.96 -0.37 -23.88
CA GLU A 77 10.74 -1.59 -24.17
C GLU A 77 11.12 -2.38 -22.90
N LEU A 78 10.84 -1.85 -21.70
CA LEU A 78 11.19 -2.53 -20.45
C LEU A 78 10.31 -3.76 -20.22
N ASP A 79 10.97 -4.87 -19.87
CA ASP A 79 10.29 -6.09 -19.43
C ASP A 79 9.76 -5.95 -18.00
N MET A 80 8.44 -6.01 -17.86
CA MET A 80 7.70 -5.79 -16.61
C MET A 80 7.49 -7.07 -15.77
N ASP A 81 8.40 -8.05 -15.91
CA ASP A 81 8.39 -9.27 -15.12
C ASP A 81 8.76 -9.04 -13.63
N ILE A 82 8.39 -10.00 -12.79
CA ILE A 82 8.63 -9.99 -11.35
C ILE A 82 10.14 -9.86 -11.07
N ASN A 83 10.49 -9.10 -10.03
CA ASN A 83 11.87 -8.75 -9.63
C ASN A 83 12.64 -7.84 -10.60
N LYS A 84 12.09 -7.47 -11.76
CA LYS A 84 12.75 -6.51 -12.66
C LYS A 84 12.36 -5.07 -12.34
N MET A 85 11.09 -4.86 -12.03
CA MET A 85 10.56 -3.61 -11.47
C MET A 85 10.91 -3.54 -9.98
N ARG A 86 11.55 -2.45 -9.55
CA ARG A 86 11.78 -2.24 -8.12
C ARG A 86 10.59 -1.51 -7.53
N VAL A 87 9.68 -2.27 -6.94
CA VAL A 87 8.52 -1.76 -6.20
C VAL A 87 8.77 -1.97 -4.71
N GLY A 88 8.42 -0.98 -3.88
CA GLY A 88 8.55 -1.06 -2.44
C GLY A 88 7.61 -0.08 -1.76
N SER A 89 7.19 -0.43 -0.55
CA SER A 89 6.38 0.43 0.31
C SER A 89 6.78 0.23 1.77
N ALA A 90 6.87 1.33 2.52
CA ALA A 90 6.98 1.31 3.97
C ALA A 90 5.60 1.49 4.65
N HIS A 91 4.52 1.55 3.86
CA HIS A 91 3.18 1.92 4.29
C HIS A 91 2.21 0.75 4.17
N VAL A 92 2.57 -0.40 4.77
CA VAL A 92 1.67 -1.55 4.83
C VAL A 92 0.50 -1.22 5.78
N MET A 93 -0.71 -1.49 5.33
CA MET A 93 -1.97 -1.21 6.03
C MET A 93 -2.94 -2.37 5.75
N GLY A 94 -3.96 -2.52 6.60
CA GLY A 94 -4.93 -3.60 6.48
C GLY A 94 -4.47 -4.94 7.08
N GLY A 95 -5.30 -5.98 6.90
CA GLY A 95 -5.09 -7.32 7.49
C GLY A 95 -6.00 -7.61 8.69
N CYS A 96 -6.36 -6.58 9.46
CA CYS A 96 -7.35 -6.67 10.54
C CYS A 96 -8.41 -5.57 10.40
N GLY A 97 -8.92 -5.40 9.18
CA GLY A 97 -9.77 -4.27 8.79
C GLY A 97 -10.98 -4.06 9.72
N MET A 98 -11.23 -2.79 10.07
CA MET A 98 -12.33 -2.39 10.92
C MET A 98 -13.66 -2.27 10.17
N GLY A 99 -14.77 -2.55 10.84
CA GLY A 99 -16.13 -2.42 10.33
C GLY A 99 -17.16 -2.91 11.34
N GLU A 100 -18.42 -2.54 11.17
CA GLU A 100 -19.48 -2.93 12.13
C GLU A 100 -20.15 -4.27 11.78
N ASP A 101 -19.88 -4.84 10.59
CA ASP A 101 -20.34 -6.18 10.21
C ASP A 101 -19.25 -7.22 10.53
N PRO A 102 -19.45 -8.10 11.52
CA PRO A 102 -18.45 -9.11 11.92
C PRO A 102 -18.21 -10.17 10.84
N ARG A 103 -19.01 -10.22 9.76
CA ARG A 103 -18.79 -11.15 8.63
C ARG A 103 -17.77 -10.64 7.62
N SER A 104 -17.46 -9.35 7.65
CA SER A 104 -16.57 -8.70 6.68
C SER A 104 -15.47 -7.85 7.33
N SER A 105 -15.37 -7.85 8.66
CA SER A 105 -14.39 -7.10 9.42
C SER A 105 -13.88 -7.90 10.62
N VAL A 106 -12.67 -7.56 11.09
CA VAL A 106 -12.02 -8.25 12.21
C VAL A 106 -12.33 -7.53 13.52
N VAL A 107 -12.36 -6.20 13.49
CA VAL A 107 -12.67 -5.35 14.63
C VAL A 107 -13.78 -4.36 14.31
N ASP A 108 -14.48 -3.85 15.32
CA ASP A 108 -15.39 -2.71 15.17
C ASP A 108 -14.62 -1.40 14.92
N SER A 109 -15.33 -0.28 14.68
CA SER A 109 -14.68 1.02 14.47
C SER A 109 -13.90 1.56 15.69
N MET A 110 -14.11 0.98 16.87
CA MET A 110 -13.36 1.28 18.10
C MET A 110 -12.16 0.34 18.30
N GLY A 111 -11.89 -0.56 17.36
CA GLY A 111 -10.78 -1.50 17.40
C GLY A 111 -11.06 -2.72 18.28
N LYS A 112 -12.29 -2.94 18.74
CA LYS A 112 -12.67 -4.13 19.51
C LYS A 112 -12.85 -5.34 18.60
N PHE A 113 -12.24 -6.47 18.94
CA PHE A 113 -12.44 -7.71 18.20
C PHE A 113 -13.87 -8.23 18.34
N HIS A 114 -14.47 -8.64 17.22
CA HIS A 114 -15.89 -9.00 17.16
C HIS A 114 -16.26 -10.26 17.95
N HIS A 115 -15.33 -11.19 18.12
CA HIS A 115 -15.64 -12.54 18.66
C HIS A 115 -15.12 -12.79 20.08
N LEU A 116 -14.44 -11.82 20.70
CA LEU A 116 -13.93 -11.94 22.05
C LEU A 116 -13.93 -10.59 22.77
N ASP A 117 -14.52 -10.56 23.96
CA ASP A 117 -14.45 -9.39 24.83
C ASP A 117 -13.04 -9.17 25.40
N GLY A 118 -12.68 -7.91 25.60
CA GLY A 118 -11.38 -7.53 26.16
C GLY A 118 -10.20 -7.62 25.19
N LEU A 119 -10.43 -7.99 23.92
CA LEU A 119 -9.41 -7.99 22.87
C LEU A 119 -9.60 -6.80 21.93
N HIS A 120 -8.53 -6.01 21.76
CA HIS A 120 -8.51 -4.86 20.85
C HIS A 120 -7.28 -4.88 19.94
N ILE A 121 -7.42 -4.36 18.72
CA ILE A 121 -6.35 -4.12 17.76
C ILE A 121 -6.39 -2.63 17.41
N MET A 122 -5.27 -1.93 17.59
CA MET A 122 -5.17 -0.47 17.42
C MET A 122 -3.84 -0.11 16.74
N ASP A 123 -3.74 -0.36 15.44
CA ASP A 123 -2.59 0.01 14.61
C ASP A 123 -3.01 0.19 13.14
N GLY A 124 -2.06 0.31 12.21
CA GLY A 124 -2.37 0.47 10.77
C GLY A 124 -3.05 -0.74 10.11
N SER A 125 -3.09 -1.91 10.76
CA SER A 125 -3.75 -3.10 10.22
C SER A 125 -5.28 -2.98 10.20
N THR A 126 -5.84 -2.06 11.01
CA THR A 126 -7.28 -1.87 11.11
C THR A 126 -7.86 -0.95 10.04
N PHE A 127 -7.02 -0.30 9.22
CA PHE A 127 -7.55 0.42 8.07
C PHE A 127 -8.28 -0.53 7.10
N PRO A 128 -9.54 -0.24 6.73
CA PRO A 128 -10.29 -1.10 5.80
C PRO A 128 -9.70 -1.16 4.39
N THR A 129 -8.91 -0.15 4.03
CA THR A 129 -8.26 0.02 2.73
C THR A 129 -7.03 0.89 2.92
N SER A 130 -6.05 0.80 2.02
CA SER A 130 -4.98 1.79 1.90
C SER A 130 -5.55 3.22 1.90
N ILE A 131 -4.85 4.18 2.51
CA ILE A 131 -5.28 5.59 2.51
C ILE A 131 -4.66 6.43 1.38
N GLY A 132 -3.75 5.83 0.59
CA GLY A 132 -3.07 6.51 -0.52
C GLY A 132 -2.08 7.62 -0.12
N ALA A 133 -1.73 7.70 1.17
CA ALA A 133 -0.82 8.67 1.75
C ALA A 133 0.01 8.03 2.89
N ASN A 134 0.98 8.76 3.42
CA ASN A 134 1.81 8.30 4.54
C ASN A 134 0.92 8.11 5.79
N PRO A 135 0.80 6.90 6.36
CA PRO A 135 -0.26 6.59 7.32
C PRO A 135 0.05 7.01 8.76
N GLN A 136 1.27 7.47 9.07
CA GLN A 136 1.71 7.69 10.45
C GLN A 136 0.75 8.55 11.28
N LEU A 137 0.41 9.76 10.79
CA LEU A 137 -0.49 10.66 11.54
C LEU A 137 -1.92 10.12 11.61
N SER A 138 -2.38 9.42 10.57
CA SER A 138 -3.70 8.78 10.57
C SER A 138 -3.78 7.65 11.60
N ILE A 139 -2.71 6.85 11.73
CA ILE A 139 -2.60 5.81 12.76
C ILE A 139 -2.63 6.47 14.14
N TYR A 140 -1.82 7.51 14.37
CA TYR A 140 -1.80 8.20 15.66
C TYR A 140 -3.17 8.77 16.03
N GLY A 141 -3.85 9.45 15.11
CA GLY A 141 -5.18 10.00 15.38
C GLY A 141 -6.23 8.93 15.66
N MET A 142 -6.24 7.85 14.87
CA MET A 142 -7.16 6.73 15.05
C MET A 142 -6.93 6.03 16.38
N VAL A 143 -5.68 5.67 16.68
CA VAL A 143 -5.32 4.97 17.92
C VAL A 143 -5.56 5.86 19.14
N ALA A 144 -5.24 7.16 19.08
CA ALA A 144 -5.53 8.08 20.17
C ALA A 144 -7.04 8.14 20.47
N LYS A 145 -7.89 8.19 19.44
CA LYS A 145 -9.35 8.14 19.60
C LYS A 145 -9.80 6.83 20.25
N GLN A 146 -9.37 5.69 19.71
CA GLN A 146 -9.78 4.35 20.17
C GLN A 146 -9.31 4.06 21.60
N ALA A 147 -8.03 4.31 21.89
CA ALA A 147 -7.46 4.11 23.21
C ALA A 147 -8.09 5.03 24.26
N THR A 148 -8.41 6.28 23.91
CA THR A 148 -9.11 7.21 24.82
C THR A 148 -10.51 6.70 25.17
N ALA A 149 -11.26 6.23 24.17
CA ALA A 149 -12.60 5.67 24.39
C ALA A 149 -12.54 4.40 25.26
N LEU A 150 -11.57 3.52 25.00
CA LEU A 150 -11.35 2.32 25.82
C LEU A 150 -10.99 2.68 27.27
N ALA A 151 -10.11 3.66 27.48
CA ALA A 151 -9.74 4.11 28.81
C ALA A 151 -10.95 4.64 29.60
N GLN A 152 -11.86 5.38 28.96
CA GLN A 152 -13.10 5.84 29.58
C GLN A 152 -14.02 4.67 29.94
N GLN A 153 -14.20 3.69 29.04
CA GLN A 153 -15.03 2.51 29.30
C GLN A 153 -14.52 1.68 30.48
N LEU A 154 -13.20 1.58 30.66
CA LEU A 154 -12.59 0.83 31.75
C LEU A 154 -12.66 1.54 33.11
N GLN A 155 -12.96 2.85 33.15
CA GLN A 155 -13.03 3.62 34.38
C GLN A 155 -14.40 3.55 35.09
N GLY A 156 -15.45 3.05 34.42
CA GLY A 156 -16.80 2.95 34.97
C GLY A 156 -17.61 4.22 34.76
#